data_AF-A0A7C9D442-F1
#
_entry.id   AF-A0A7C9D442-F1
#
_cell.length_a   1.000
_cell.length_b   1.000
_cell.length_c   1.000
_cell.angle_alpha   90.00
_cell.angle_beta   90.00
_cell.angle_gamma   90.00
#
_symmetry.space_group_name_H-M   'P 1'
#
loop_
_entity.id
_entity.type
_entity.pdbx_description
1 polymer ?
#
loop_
_entity_poly.entity_id
_entity_poly.type
_entity_poly.pdbx_seq_one_letter_code
_entity_poly.pdbx_strand_id
1 'polypeptide(L)'
;MAATMQSLAASSSLVPPTSFDSKRFRASIPGRKVGLLVVTSDLRARHRLMHNSNRSGSLVPHAVSSPGAIPASSKTGHEVLLFEALREGLDEEMQRDPRVCVMGEDVGHYGGSYKVTKGLAEKYGDLRVLDTPIAENSFTGMGIGAAMTGLRPVIEGMNMGFLLLAFNQISNNCGMLHYTSGGQFTIPVVIRGPGGVGRQLGAEHSQRLESYFQSIPGIQTVACSTPYNAKGLMKAAIRSENPVILFEHVLLYNLKERIPDEEYVLSLEEAEMVRP
;
A
#
# COMPACT_ATOMS: atom_id res chain seq x y z
N MET A 1 -52.72 14.74 -22.83
CA MET A 1 -52.02 15.91 -23.39
C MET A 1 -50.58 15.50 -23.66
N ALA A 2 -50.27 15.21 -24.92
CA ALA A 2 -48.94 14.82 -25.37
C ALA A 2 -48.12 16.08 -25.63
N ALA A 3 -46.95 16.20 -24.98
CA ALA A 3 -46.02 17.30 -25.20
C ALA A 3 -44.94 16.85 -26.19
N THR A 4 -45.06 17.36 -27.40
CA THR A 4 -44.12 17.24 -28.52
C THR A 4 -42.87 18.06 -28.20
N MET A 5 -41.71 17.42 -28.02
CA MET A 5 -40.42 18.13 -28.01
C MET A 5 -39.83 18.15 -29.42
N GLN A 6 -39.71 19.36 -29.96
CA GLN A 6 -39.05 19.65 -31.23
C GLN A 6 -37.53 19.46 -31.09
N SER A 7 -36.96 18.74 -32.05
CA SER A 7 -35.53 18.59 -32.24
C SER A 7 -34.94 19.86 -32.87
N LEU A 8 -33.96 20.47 -32.20
CA LEU A 8 -33.07 21.46 -32.79
C LEU A 8 -31.84 20.73 -33.33
N ALA A 9 -31.78 20.59 -34.66
CA ALA A 9 -30.61 20.11 -35.36
C ALA A 9 -29.54 21.23 -35.41
N ALA A 10 -28.39 20.99 -34.80
CA ALA A 10 -27.19 21.79 -35.00
C ALA A 10 -26.39 21.21 -36.17
N SER A 11 -26.29 21.97 -37.26
CA SER A 11 -25.49 21.67 -38.44
C SER A 11 -24.02 21.97 -38.18
N SER A 12 -23.20 20.96 -37.91
CA SER A 12 -21.74 21.06 -38.02
C SER A 12 -21.31 20.66 -39.44
N SER A 13 -20.76 21.62 -40.17
CA SER A 13 -20.23 21.44 -41.51
C SER A 13 -18.96 20.56 -41.48
N LEU A 14 -19.04 19.41 -42.14
CA LEU A 14 -17.91 18.53 -42.45
C LEU A 14 -16.95 19.21 -43.43
N VAL A 15 -15.70 19.39 -43.03
CA VAL A 15 -14.60 19.80 -43.91
C VAL A 15 -14.01 18.53 -44.57
N PRO A 16 -13.87 18.46 -45.90
CA PRO A 16 -13.32 17.28 -46.57
C PRO A 16 -11.79 17.19 -46.41
N PRO A 17 -11.20 15.98 -46.44
CA PRO A 17 -9.77 15.80 -46.25
C PRO A 17 -9.00 16.25 -47.50
N THR A 18 -8.17 17.28 -47.37
CA THR A 18 -7.19 17.65 -48.40
C THR A 18 -6.01 16.70 -48.38
N SER A 19 -5.72 16.12 -49.54
CA SER A 19 -4.60 15.22 -49.84
C SER A 19 -3.25 15.74 -49.35
N PHE A 20 -2.54 14.91 -48.58
CA PHE A 20 -1.18 15.20 -48.11
C PHE A 20 -0.18 14.93 -49.26
N ASP A 21 0.47 16.00 -49.74
CA ASP A 21 1.49 15.96 -50.80
C ASP A 21 2.85 15.50 -50.24
N SER A 22 3.35 14.38 -50.73
CA SER A 22 4.51 13.64 -50.22
C SER A 22 5.86 14.12 -50.76
N LYS A 23 6.02 15.42 -51.03
CA LYS A 23 7.26 15.99 -51.57
C LYS A 23 7.61 17.35 -51.00
N ARG A 24 8.03 17.40 -49.73
CA ARG A 24 8.96 18.41 -49.22
C ARG A 24 9.52 17.96 -47.88
N PHE A 25 10.82 18.18 -47.69
CA PHE A 25 11.68 17.75 -46.57
C PHE A 25 12.30 16.35 -46.66
N ARG A 26 13.14 16.18 -47.69
CA ARG A 26 14.38 15.40 -47.54
C ARG A 26 15.40 16.27 -46.80
N ALA A 27 15.65 15.97 -45.54
CA ALA A 27 16.85 16.38 -44.83
C ALA A 27 17.55 15.12 -44.30
N SER A 28 18.78 14.94 -44.76
CA SER A 28 19.67 13.82 -44.48
C SER A 28 20.12 13.80 -43.02
N ILE A 29 19.86 12.71 -42.31
CA ILE A 29 20.50 12.38 -41.02
C ILE A 29 21.34 11.11 -41.24
N PRO A 30 22.63 11.10 -40.85
CA PRO A 30 23.52 9.98 -41.10
C PRO A 30 23.17 8.78 -40.22
N GLY A 31 23.38 7.59 -40.78
CA GLY A 31 22.84 6.31 -40.33
C GLY A 31 23.07 5.96 -38.86
N ARG A 32 21.98 5.58 -38.20
CA ARG A 32 21.99 4.62 -37.09
C ARG A 32 21.23 3.39 -37.54
N LYS A 33 21.93 2.25 -37.64
CA LYS A 33 21.30 0.93 -37.80
C LYS A 33 20.37 0.71 -36.61
N VAL A 34 19.07 0.69 -36.86
CA VAL A 34 18.09 0.24 -35.87
C VAL A 34 18.13 -1.29 -35.89
N GLY A 35 18.79 -1.87 -34.89
CA GLY A 35 18.70 -3.30 -34.62
C GLY A 35 17.39 -3.59 -33.92
N LEU A 36 16.47 -4.28 -34.60
CA LEU A 36 15.31 -4.89 -33.96
C LEU A 36 15.81 -6.08 -33.13
N LEU A 37 15.95 -5.89 -31.82
CA LEU A 37 16.29 -6.97 -30.89
C LEU A 37 14.99 -7.72 -30.53
N VAL A 38 14.70 -8.79 -31.26
CA VAL A 38 13.72 -9.80 -30.83
C VAL A 38 14.45 -10.72 -29.86
N VAL A 39 14.09 -10.66 -28.57
CA VAL A 39 14.59 -11.59 -27.56
C VAL A 39 13.68 -12.82 -27.56
N THR A 40 14.13 -13.90 -28.20
CA THR A 40 13.57 -15.24 -27.98
C THR A 40 14.32 -15.91 -26.84
N SER A 41 13.60 -16.50 -25.89
CA SER A 41 14.16 -17.22 -24.76
C SER A 41 14.69 -18.58 -25.20
N ASP A 42 15.99 -18.69 -25.49
CA ASP A 42 16.67 -19.98 -25.55
C ASP A 42 17.89 -19.99 -24.62
N LEU A 43 17.75 -20.73 -23.51
CA LEU A 43 18.82 -21.05 -22.59
C LEU A 43 19.83 -21.99 -23.27
N ARG A 44 21.02 -21.48 -23.62
CA ARG A 44 22.26 -22.28 -23.61
C ARG A 44 23.45 -21.45 -23.14
N ALA A 45 23.89 -21.74 -21.93
CA ALA A 45 25.09 -21.18 -21.32
C ALA A 45 26.34 -21.57 -22.13
N ARG A 46 27.13 -20.58 -22.55
CA ARG A 46 28.54 -20.77 -22.92
C ARG A 46 29.41 -19.71 -22.26
N HIS A 47 30.34 -20.21 -21.47
CA HIS A 47 31.34 -19.49 -20.70
C HIS A 47 32.29 -18.72 -21.64
N ARG A 48 32.37 -17.39 -21.51
CA ARG A 48 33.51 -16.58 -21.98
C ARG A 48 33.76 -15.44 -21.00
N LEU A 49 34.92 -15.53 -20.34
CA LEU A 49 35.52 -14.49 -19.52
C LEU A 49 36.01 -13.36 -20.44
N MET A 50 35.53 -12.13 -20.20
CA MET A 50 36.15 -10.90 -20.67
C MET A 50 36.07 -9.88 -19.52
N HIS A 51 37.26 -9.49 -19.06
CA HIS A 51 37.49 -8.45 -18.07
C HIS A 51 37.20 -7.09 -18.69
N ASN A 52 36.27 -6.30 -18.14
CA ASN A 52 36.41 -4.84 -18.16
C ASN A 52 35.66 -4.19 -17.00
N SER A 53 36.27 -3.13 -16.49
CA SER A 53 36.08 -2.49 -15.20
C SER A 53 34.99 -1.42 -15.16
N ASN A 54 34.36 -1.29 -13.97
CA ASN A 54 33.83 -0.08 -13.35
C ASN A 54 32.60 0.63 -13.94
N ARG A 55 31.41 0.28 -13.41
CA ARG A 55 30.57 1.07 -12.47
C ARG A 55 29.12 0.59 -12.57
N SER A 56 28.82 -0.51 -11.89
CA SER A 56 27.45 -0.82 -11.48
C SER A 56 27.31 -0.35 -10.04
N GLY A 57 26.56 0.73 -9.82
CA GLY A 57 26.10 1.07 -8.48
C GLY A 57 25.35 -0.13 -7.94
N SER A 58 25.82 -0.67 -6.82
CA SER A 58 25.12 -1.69 -6.05
C SER A 58 23.75 -1.13 -5.72
N LEU A 59 22.69 -1.71 -6.27
CA LEU A 59 21.34 -1.52 -5.72
C LEU A 59 21.40 -2.14 -4.32
N VAL A 60 21.54 -1.29 -3.31
CA VAL A 60 21.47 -1.69 -1.91
C VAL A 60 19.98 -1.85 -1.60
N PRO A 61 19.45 -3.06 -1.41
CA PRO A 61 18.13 -3.20 -0.81
C PRO A 61 18.23 -2.68 0.62
N HIS A 62 17.59 -1.55 0.88
CA HIS A 62 17.49 -1.05 2.24
C HIS A 62 16.50 -1.93 3.03
N ALA A 63 17.05 -2.58 4.05
CA ALA A 63 16.38 -3.29 5.16
C ALA A 63 15.64 -4.59 4.83
N VAL A 64 16.40 -5.66 4.52
CA VAL A 64 16.01 -7.02 4.92
C VAL A 64 16.50 -7.21 6.34
N SER A 65 15.58 -7.37 7.32
CA SER A 65 15.98 -7.79 8.66
C SER A 65 16.63 -9.16 8.55
N SER A 66 17.87 -9.31 9.03
CA SER A 66 18.51 -10.62 9.18
C SER A 66 17.60 -11.55 10.00
N PRO A 67 17.58 -12.87 9.73
CA PRO A 67 16.77 -13.81 10.49
C PRO A 67 17.19 -13.75 11.96
N GLY A 68 16.36 -13.10 12.77
CA GLY A 68 16.52 -13.08 14.21
C GLY A 68 16.18 -14.47 14.73
N ALA A 69 17.20 -15.21 15.17
CA ALA A 69 16.98 -16.40 15.98
C ALA A 69 16.03 -16.05 17.13
N ILE A 70 14.94 -16.81 17.28
CA ILE A 70 14.00 -16.67 18.40
C ILE A 70 14.81 -16.83 19.69
N PRO A 71 15.08 -15.76 20.47
CA PRO A 71 15.84 -15.91 21.70
C PRO A 71 14.88 -16.53 22.72
N ALA A 72 15.09 -17.82 23.02
CA ALA A 72 14.56 -18.42 24.23
C ALA A 72 15.21 -17.73 25.43
N SER A 73 14.58 -16.68 25.93
CA SER A 73 15.00 -15.95 27.11
C SER A 73 13.76 -15.57 27.88
N SER A 74 13.74 -15.97 29.14
CA SER A 74 12.81 -15.59 30.20
C SER A 74 12.53 -14.08 30.16
N LYS A 75 11.38 -13.65 29.63
CA LYS A 75 11.06 -12.23 29.48
C LYS A 75 9.68 -11.90 30.02
N THR A 76 9.60 -10.76 30.70
CA THR A 76 8.33 -10.18 31.12
C THR A 76 7.45 -9.95 29.89
N GLY A 77 6.15 -10.10 30.09
CA GLY A 77 5.17 -9.95 29.03
C GLY A 77 3.83 -9.62 29.64
N HIS A 78 2.99 -8.96 28.86
CA HIS A 78 1.65 -8.59 29.24
C HIS A 78 0.66 -9.25 28.29
N GLU A 79 -0.55 -9.48 28.80
CA GLU A 79 -1.61 -10.02 27.97
C GLU A 79 -2.33 -8.88 27.24
N VAL A 80 -2.54 -9.06 25.96
CA VAL A 80 -3.21 -8.08 25.09
C VAL A 80 -4.17 -8.77 24.14
N LEU A 81 -5.19 -8.03 23.74
CA LEU A 81 -6.02 -8.39 22.59
C LEU A 81 -5.34 -7.96 21.30
N LEU A 82 -5.67 -8.61 20.18
CA LEU A 82 -5.05 -8.30 18.88
C LEU A 82 -5.25 -6.83 18.49
N PHE A 83 -6.43 -6.24 18.73
CA PHE A 83 -6.65 -4.81 18.46
C PHE A 83 -5.76 -3.90 19.33
N GLU A 84 -5.46 -4.32 20.56
CA GLU A 84 -4.57 -3.59 21.47
C GLU A 84 -3.12 -3.71 21.02
N ALA A 85 -2.71 -4.88 20.53
CA ALA A 85 -1.38 -5.09 19.96
C ALA A 85 -1.14 -4.25 18.70
N LEU A 86 -2.15 -4.14 17.81
CA LEU A 86 -2.11 -3.23 16.65
C LEU A 86 -1.98 -1.77 17.11
N ARG A 87 -2.75 -1.38 18.14
CA ARG A 87 -2.70 -0.04 18.73
C ARG A 87 -1.32 0.26 19.30
N GLU A 88 -0.74 -0.66 20.07
CA GLU A 88 0.60 -0.49 20.64
C GLU A 88 1.66 -0.36 19.56
N GLY A 89 1.62 -1.20 18.51
CA GLY A 89 2.53 -1.08 17.39
C GLY A 89 2.42 0.26 16.68
N LEU A 90 1.20 0.76 16.48
CA LEU A 90 0.96 2.08 15.91
C LEU A 90 1.43 3.22 16.82
N ASP A 91 1.12 3.15 18.11
CA ASP A 91 1.49 4.15 19.12
C ASP A 91 3.02 4.27 19.25
N GLU A 92 3.72 3.14 19.31
CA GLU A 92 5.18 3.08 19.35
C GLU A 92 5.82 3.75 18.12
N GLU A 93 5.31 3.47 16.91
CA GLU A 93 5.86 4.10 15.70
C GLU A 93 5.47 5.58 15.57
N MET A 94 4.29 5.97 16.02
CA MET A 94 3.88 7.39 16.08
C MET A 94 4.72 8.20 17.07
N GLN A 95 5.11 7.59 18.19
CA GLN A 95 6.03 8.18 19.16
C GLN A 95 7.46 8.27 18.59
N ARG A 96 7.90 7.24 17.86
CA ARG A 96 9.24 7.15 17.29
C ARG A 96 9.45 8.11 16.12
N ASP A 97 8.47 8.25 15.23
CA ASP A 97 8.59 9.06 14.01
C ASP A 97 7.46 10.11 13.94
N PRO A 98 7.81 11.42 14.01
CA PRO A 98 6.82 12.48 13.96
C PRO A 98 6.07 12.58 12.62
N ARG A 99 6.54 11.88 11.58
CA ARG A 99 5.94 11.87 10.24
C ARG A 99 4.78 10.87 10.11
N VAL A 100 4.62 9.95 11.06
CA VAL A 100 3.58 8.91 11.02
C VAL A 100 2.24 9.51 11.42
N CYS A 101 1.29 9.59 10.51
CA CYS A 101 -0.06 10.10 10.81
C CYS A 101 -1.11 9.06 10.47
N VAL A 102 -2.25 9.11 11.14
CA VAL A 102 -3.39 8.24 10.87
C VAL A 102 -4.48 9.08 10.22
N MET A 103 -5.14 8.54 9.21
CA MET A 103 -6.30 9.16 8.60
C MET A 103 -7.32 8.12 8.15
N GLY A 104 -8.58 8.46 8.27
CA GLY A 104 -9.68 7.57 7.91
C GLY A 104 -10.98 8.01 8.57
N GLU A 105 -11.99 7.17 8.43
CA GLU A 105 -13.31 7.40 9.01
C GLU A 105 -13.32 6.98 10.49
N ASP A 106 -13.75 7.90 11.36
CA ASP A 106 -13.89 7.70 12.80
C ASP A 106 -12.59 7.27 13.54
N VAL A 107 -11.42 7.47 12.94
CA VAL A 107 -10.11 7.11 13.52
C VAL A 107 -9.66 8.02 14.65
N GLY A 108 -10.15 9.26 14.67
CA GLY A 108 -9.79 10.31 15.61
C GLY A 108 -10.49 10.13 16.95
N HIS A 109 -11.51 10.95 17.20
CA HIS A 109 -12.14 11.01 18.52
C HIS A 109 -12.88 9.73 18.90
N TYR A 110 -13.45 9.01 17.92
CA TYR A 110 -14.13 7.74 18.19
C TYR A 110 -13.13 6.58 18.43
N GLY A 111 -11.90 6.70 17.92
CA GLY A 111 -10.83 5.72 18.09
C GLY A 111 -10.91 4.50 17.18
N GLY A 112 -11.59 4.64 16.04
CA GLY A 112 -11.81 3.59 15.05
C GLY A 112 -12.95 2.65 15.41
N SER A 113 -13.47 1.95 14.40
CA SER A 113 -14.58 1.00 14.55
C SER A 113 -14.22 -0.17 15.48
N TYR A 114 -12.96 -0.61 15.44
CA TYR A 114 -12.42 -1.72 16.24
C TYR A 114 -11.44 -1.28 17.32
N LYS A 115 -11.43 0.02 17.67
CA LYS A 115 -10.66 0.58 18.80
C LYS A 115 -9.13 0.51 18.67
N VAL A 116 -8.61 0.28 17.46
CA VAL A 116 -7.17 0.26 17.19
C VAL A 116 -6.52 1.65 17.35
N THR A 117 -7.24 2.74 17.11
CA THR A 117 -6.71 4.11 17.26
C THR A 117 -7.21 4.82 18.52
N LYS A 118 -7.87 4.08 19.43
CA LYS A 118 -8.48 4.64 20.63
C LYS A 118 -7.46 5.33 21.53
N GLY A 119 -7.68 6.62 21.80
CA GLY A 119 -6.86 7.47 22.65
C GLY A 119 -5.68 8.15 21.92
N LEU A 120 -5.43 7.82 20.65
CA LEU A 120 -4.30 8.40 19.91
C LEU A 120 -4.54 9.87 19.53
N ALA A 121 -5.78 10.25 19.21
CA ALA A 121 -6.12 11.64 18.93
C ALA A 121 -5.89 12.56 20.14
N GLU A 122 -6.24 12.10 21.35
CA GLU A 122 -5.97 12.83 22.60
C GLU A 122 -4.45 12.96 22.86
N LYS A 123 -3.67 11.94 22.50
CA LYS A 123 -2.22 11.90 22.71
C LYS A 123 -1.42 12.74 21.71
N TYR A 124 -1.79 12.71 20.43
CA TYR A 124 -1.00 13.31 19.33
C TYR A 124 -1.66 14.51 18.64
N GLY A 125 -2.95 14.74 18.88
CA GLY A 125 -3.74 15.79 18.26
C GLY A 125 -4.29 15.45 16.88
N ASP A 126 -5.30 16.21 16.46
CA ASP A 126 -6.13 15.94 15.28
C ASP A 126 -5.36 16.00 13.94
N LEU A 127 -4.22 16.69 13.92
CA LEU A 127 -3.35 16.73 12.73
C LEU A 127 -2.53 15.44 12.54
N ARG A 128 -2.39 14.64 13.59
CA ARG A 128 -1.67 13.35 13.56
C ARG A 128 -2.63 12.17 13.54
N VAL A 129 -3.88 12.34 13.97
CA VAL A 129 -4.95 11.34 13.91
C VAL A 129 -6.21 12.03 13.38
N LEU A 130 -6.34 12.04 12.06
CA LEU A 130 -7.29 12.88 11.33
C LEU A 130 -8.55 12.11 10.94
N ASP A 131 -9.70 12.53 11.46
CA ASP A 131 -11.00 12.10 10.95
C ASP A 131 -11.25 12.71 9.56
N THR A 132 -11.67 11.87 8.62
CA THR A 132 -11.92 12.28 7.22
C THR A 132 -13.39 12.19 6.85
N PRO A 133 -13.86 12.94 5.83
CA PRO A 133 -15.17 12.69 5.24
C PRO A 133 -15.30 11.24 4.76
N ILE A 134 -16.53 10.72 4.75
CA ILE A 134 -16.87 9.38 4.24
C ILE A 134 -16.71 9.36 2.72
N ALA A 135 -15.47 9.16 2.27
CA ALA A 135 -15.04 9.25 0.88
C ALA A 135 -13.67 8.57 0.71
N GLU A 136 -13.66 7.25 0.62
CA GLU A 136 -12.49 6.37 0.60
C GLU A 136 -11.49 6.77 -0.48
N ASN A 137 -11.97 7.08 -1.68
CA ASN A 137 -11.11 7.52 -2.77
C ASN A 137 -10.40 8.85 -2.46
N SER A 138 -11.06 9.76 -1.76
CA SER A 138 -10.52 11.09 -1.45
C SER A 138 -9.46 11.03 -0.36
N PHE A 139 -9.77 10.40 0.78
CA PHE A 139 -8.78 10.32 1.86
C PHE A 139 -7.61 9.39 1.51
N THR A 140 -7.83 8.37 0.69
CA THR A 140 -6.73 7.52 0.20
C THR A 140 -5.79 8.32 -0.69
N GLY A 141 -6.32 9.12 -1.62
CA GLY A 141 -5.53 10.01 -2.46
C GLY A 141 -4.79 11.08 -1.66
N MET A 142 -5.44 11.63 -0.63
CA MET A 142 -4.82 12.57 0.31
C MET A 142 -3.64 11.93 1.05
N GLY A 143 -3.79 10.71 1.55
CA GLY A 143 -2.71 9.96 2.21
C GLY A 143 -1.54 9.69 1.27
N ILE A 144 -1.81 9.25 0.04
CA ILE A 144 -0.75 9.03 -0.96
C ILE A 144 -0.02 10.35 -1.29
N GLY A 145 -0.76 11.43 -1.48
CA GLY A 145 -0.18 12.76 -1.70
C GLY A 145 0.67 13.24 -0.52
N ALA A 146 0.21 13.02 0.71
CA ALA A 146 0.97 13.31 1.92
C ALA A 146 2.28 12.50 1.98
N ALA A 147 2.24 11.23 1.58
CA ALA A 147 3.42 10.36 1.53
C ALA A 147 4.48 10.89 0.56
N MET A 148 4.06 11.39 -0.61
CA MET A 148 4.96 12.03 -1.59
C MET A 148 5.68 13.28 -1.03
N THR A 149 5.11 13.92 -0.01
CA THR A 149 5.71 15.09 0.66
C THR A 149 6.55 14.74 1.89
N GLY A 150 6.74 13.44 2.17
CA GLY A 150 7.61 12.94 3.23
C GLY A 150 6.90 12.51 4.51
N LEU A 151 5.56 12.54 4.56
CA LEU A 151 4.79 11.92 5.65
C LEU A 151 4.73 10.39 5.50
N ARG A 152 4.31 9.70 6.55
CA ARG A 152 4.14 8.23 6.57
C ARG A 152 2.72 7.87 6.99
N PRO A 153 1.72 8.02 6.12
CA PRO A 153 0.34 7.90 6.51
C PRO A 153 -0.08 6.44 6.68
N VAL A 154 -0.84 6.20 7.74
CA VAL A 154 -1.59 4.98 8.04
C VAL A 154 -3.05 5.28 7.72
N ILE A 155 -3.51 4.75 6.60
CA ILE A 155 -4.86 4.95 6.06
C ILE A 155 -5.73 3.82 6.60
N GLU A 156 -6.73 4.14 7.41
CA GLU A 156 -7.70 3.17 7.93
C GLU A 156 -9.01 3.27 7.15
N GLY A 157 -9.40 2.20 6.46
CA GLY A 157 -10.76 2.03 5.96
C GLY A 157 -11.66 1.46 7.06
N MET A 158 -12.88 1.98 7.21
CA MET A 158 -13.86 1.44 8.17
C MET A 158 -14.13 -0.05 7.94
N ASN A 159 -14.11 -0.49 6.68
CA ASN A 159 -14.03 -1.88 6.26
C ASN A 159 -13.17 -1.97 5.00
N MET A 160 -12.32 -2.99 4.89
CA MET A 160 -11.51 -3.21 3.69
C MET A 160 -12.38 -3.29 2.43
N GLY A 161 -13.59 -3.86 2.51
CA GLY A 161 -14.57 -3.91 1.42
C GLY A 161 -14.84 -2.56 0.76
N PHE A 162 -14.87 -1.49 1.53
CA PHE A 162 -15.17 -0.14 1.04
C PHE A 162 -13.98 0.51 0.33
N LEU A 163 -12.75 0.05 0.58
CA LEU A 163 -11.57 0.53 -0.14
C LEU A 163 -11.57 0.14 -1.62
N LEU A 164 -12.51 -0.69 -2.08
CA LEU A 164 -12.79 -0.86 -3.51
C LEU A 164 -13.20 0.45 -4.19
N LEU A 165 -13.83 1.39 -3.45
CA LEU A 165 -14.10 2.74 -3.95
C LEU A 165 -12.80 3.53 -4.21
N ALA A 166 -11.73 3.22 -3.48
CA ALA A 166 -10.40 3.80 -3.64
C ALA A 166 -9.47 2.95 -4.54
N PHE A 167 -9.98 1.94 -5.24
CA PHE A 167 -9.12 0.97 -5.95
C PHE A 167 -8.17 1.63 -6.95
N ASN A 168 -8.61 2.69 -7.65
CA ASN A 168 -7.73 3.42 -8.56
C ASN A 168 -6.56 4.12 -7.84
N GLN A 169 -6.81 4.71 -6.67
CA GLN A 169 -5.76 5.33 -5.86
C GLN A 169 -4.76 4.27 -5.38
N ILE A 170 -5.27 3.14 -4.90
CA ILE A 170 -4.42 2.05 -4.43
C ILE A 170 -3.61 1.47 -5.61
N SER A 171 -4.27 1.11 -6.69
CA SER A 171 -3.64 0.42 -7.82
C SER A 171 -2.66 1.29 -8.60
N ASN A 172 -3.13 2.44 -9.08
CA ASN A 172 -2.35 3.25 -10.02
C ASN A 172 -1.46 4.26 -9.30
N ASN A 173 -1.91 4.83 -8.18
CA ASN A 173 -1.11 5.82 -7.48
C ASN A 173 -0.19 5.16 -6.46
N CYS A 174 -0.73 4.37 -5.54
CA CYS A 174 0.06 3.73 -4.50
C CYS A 174 1.09 2.74 -5.11
N GLY A 175 0.63 1.78 -5.92
CA GLY A 175 1.49 0.73 -6.47
C GLY A 175 2.49 1.19 -7.55
N MET A 176 2.10 2.14 -8.41
CA MET A 176 2.90 2.46 -9.61
C MET A 176 3.70 3.76 -9.51
N LEU A 177 3.37 4.71 -8.62
CA LEU A 177 4.01 6.03 -8.63
C LEU A 177 5.52 5.99 -8.43
N HIS A 178 6.02 5.06 -7.62
CA HIS A 178 7.46 4.90 -7.47
C HIS A 178 8.14 4.58 -8.81
N TYR A 179 7.54 3.66 -9.57
CA TYR A 179 8.05 3.27 -10.89
C TYR A 179 7.83 4.36 -11.95
N THR A 180 6.63 4.92 -12.06
CA THR A 180 6.28 5.89 -13.11
C THR A 180 6.97 7.24 -12.92
N SER A 181 7.33 7.59 -11.69
CA SER A 181 8.16 8.77 -11.39
C SER A 181 9.67 8.52 -11.60
N GLY A 182 10.09 7.32 -11.97
CA GLY A 182 11.51 6.98 -12.08
C GLY A 182 12.25 7.01 -10.74
N GLY A 183 11.54 6.67 -9.65
CA GLY A 183 12.08 6.65 -8.28
C GLY A 183 12.16 8.02 -7.61
N GLN A 184 11.54 9.08 -8.18
CA GLN A 184 11.54 10.41 -7.58
C GLN A 184 10.67 10.49 -6.31
N PHE A 185 9.64 9.66 -6.22
CA PHE A 185 8.78 9.55 -5.05
C PHE A 185 8.86 8.15 -4.45
N THR A 186 9.04 8.04 -3.14
CA THR A 186 8.68 6.85 -2.37
C THR A 186 7.25 7.02 -1.85
N ILE A 187 6.54 5.90 -1.64
CA ILE A 187 5.15 5.91 -1.18
C ILE A 187 5.06 5.09 0.12
N PRO A 188 5.59 5.60 1.24
CA PRO A 188 5.57 4.92 2.54
C PRO A 188 4.18 5.00 3.19
N VAL A 189 3.23 4.27 2.62
CA VAL A 189 1.82 4.23 3.05
C VAL A 189 1.50 2.86 3.64
N VAL A 190 0.80 2.84 4.77
CA VAL A 190 0.15 1.62 5.28
C VAL A 190 -1.34 1.77 5.08
N ILE A 191 -1.96 0.84 4.35
CA ILE A 191 -3.41 0.74 4.23
C ILE A 191 -3.87 -0.40 5.12
N ARG A 192 -4.76 -0.12 6.05
CA ARG A 192 -5.28 -1.10 6.99
C ARG A 192 -6.79 -0.98 7.16
N GLY A 193 -7.37 -1.99 7.77
CA GLY A 193 -8.78 -1.99 8.14
C GLY A 193 -9.28 -3.39 8.43
N PRO A 194 -10.45 -3.50 9.07
CA PRO A 194 -11.09 -4.77 9.33
C PRO A 194 -11.55 -5.40 8.02
N GLY A 195 -11.26 -6.69 7.83
CA GLY A 195 -11.69 -7.46 6.68
C GLY A 195 -12.03 -8.92 7.02
N GLY A 196 -12.53 -9.65 6.02
CA GLY A 196 -12.94 -11.04 6.18
C GLY A 196 -14.30 -11.21 6.87
N VAL A 197 -14.68 -12.46 7.08
CA VAL A 197 -16.04 -12.83 7.52
C VAL A 197 -16.23 -12.46 8.99
N GLY A 198 -17.32 -11.76 9.31
CA GLY A 198 -17.75 -11.48 10.68
C GLY A 198 -19.06 -12.17 11.06
N ARG A 199 -19.48 -12.01 12.33
CA ARG A 199 -20.76 -12.53 12.81
C ARG A 199 -21.86 -11.51 12.50
N GLN A 200 -22.77 -11.85 11.58
CA GLN A 200 -23.96 -11.05 11.26
C GLN A 200 -23.68 -9.65 10.67
N LEU A 201 -22.56 -9.45 9.97
CA LEU A 201 -22.19 -8.14 9.40
C LEU A 201 -22.76 -7.87 7.99
N GLY A 202 -23.54 -8.79 7.44
CA GLY A 202 -24.11 -8.66 6.09
C GLY A 202 -23.08 -8.89 4.96
N ALA A 203 -23.52 -8.70 3.73
CA ALA A 203 -22.76 -9.04 2.52
C ALA A 203 -21.55 -8.12 2.28
N GLU A 204 -21.68 -6.84 2.62
CA GLU A 204 -20.68 -5.81 2.31
C GLU A 204 -19.50 -5.79 3.29
N HIS A 205 -19.67 -6.36 4.49
CA HIS A 205 -18.64 -6.35 5.55
C HIS A 205 -17.89 -7.68 5.72
N SER A 206 -18.12 -8.65 4.82
CA SER A 206 -17.56 -10.01 4.93
C SER A 206 -16.62 -10.39 3.78
N GLN A 207 -16.30 -9.43 2.90
CA GLN A 207 -15.49 -9.68 1.72
C GLN A 207 -14.02 -9.92 2.07
N ARG A 208 -13.36 -10.72 1.23
CA ARG A 208 -11.92 -10.97 1.25
C ARG A 208 -11.32 -10.38 -0.01
N LEU A 209 -10.42 -9.41 0.16
CA LEU A 209 -9.89 -8.58 -0.93
C LEU A 209 -8.44 -8.89 -1.29
N GLU A 210 -7.82 -9.87 -0.62
CA GLU A 210 -6.44 -10.27 -0.83
C GLU A 210 -6.18 -10.56 -2.33
N SER A 211 -7.09 -11.27 -2.99
CA SER A 211 -6.98 -11.60 -4.42
C SER A 211 -7.08 -10.39 -5.34
N TYR A 212 -7.85 -9.36 -4.97
CA TYR A 212 -7.96 -8.13 -5.76
C TYR A 212 -6.62 -7.40 -5.78
N PHE A 213 -6.03 -7.22 -4.58
CA PHE A 213 -4.81 -6.45 -4.42
C PHE A 213 -3.53 -7.23 -4.78
N GLN A 214 -3.54 -8.56 -4.69
CA GLN A 214 -2.39 -9.41 -5.06
C GLN A 214 -1.94 -9.22 -6.50
N SER A 215 -2.86 -8.85 -7.41
CA SER A 215 -2.55 -8.63 -8.82
C SER A 215 -1.86 -7.28 -9.11
N ILE A 216 -1.77 -6.40 -8.12
CA ILE A 216 -1.22 -5.05 -8.26
C ILE A 216 0.28 -5.09 -7.94
N PRO A 217 1.17 -4.82 -8.92
CA PRO A 217 2.60 -4.74 -8.65
C PRO A 217 2.94 -3.48 -7.84
N GLY A 218 4.03 -3.56 -7.08
CA GLY A 218 4.54 -2.44 -6.27
C GLY A 218 3.88 -2.30 -4.90
N ILE A 219 2.84 -3.07 -4.60
CA ILE A 219 2.21 -3.13 -3.28
C ILE A 219 2.61 -4.43 -2.58
N GLN A 220 2.98 -4.33 -1.31
CA GLN A 220 3.20 -5.48 -0.45
C GLN A 220 1.94 -5.77 0.36
N THR A 221 1.49 -7.02 0.35
CA THR A 221 0.30 -7.46 1.09
C THR A 221 0.71 -8.35 2.25
N VAL A 222 0.25 -8.04 3.46
CA VAL A 222 0.55 -8.78 4.69
C VAL A 222 -0.72 -9.01 5.47
N ALA A 223 -0.86 -10.17 6.10
CA ALA A 223 -1.98 -10.49 6.97
C ALA A 223 -1.46 -10.92 8.35
N CYS A 224 -2.06 -10.38 9.41
CA CYS A 224 -1.77 -10.77 10.78
C CYS A 224 -2.79 -11.80 11.30
N SER A 225 -2.34 -12.66 12.21
CA SER A 225 -3.14 -13.77 12.75
C SER A 225 -3.03 -13.95 14.27
N THR A 226 -2.05 -13.32 14.93
CA THR A 226 -1.83 -13.37 16.38
C THR A 226 -1.53 -11.96 16.90
N PRO A 227 -1.84 -11.63 18.17
CA PRO A 227 -1.41 -10.36 18.75
C PRO A 227 0.10 -10.11 18.62
N TYR A 228 0.94 -11.15 18.78
CA TYR A 228 2.39 -11.01 18.57
C TYR A 228 2.72 -10.54 17.15
N ASN A 229 2.22 -11.24 16.13
CA ASN A 229 2.56 -10.87 14.76
C ASN A 229 1.86 -9.58 14.30
N ALA A 230 0.68 -9.26 14.82
CA ALA A 230 -0.03 -8.02 14.53
C ALA A 230 0.80 -6.78 14.92
N LYS A 231 1.36 -6.75 16.14
CA LYS A 231 2.23 -5.66 16.59
C LYS A 231 3.51 -5.57 15.75
N GLY A 232 4.19 -6.71 15.57
CA GLY A 232 5.46 -6.75 14.85
C GLY A 232 5.35 -6.39 13.36
N LEU A 233 4.29 -6.85 12.68
CA LEU A 233 4.02 -6.55 11.28
C LEU A 233 3.50 -5.12 11.08
N MET A 234 2.71 -4.57 12.00
CA MET A 234 2.32 -3.15 11.97
C MET A 234 3.56 -2.25 11.97
N LYS A 235 4.50 -2.51 12.89
CA LYS A 235 5.75 -1.74 12.98
C LYS A 235 6.59 -1.88 11.72
N ALA A 236 6.70 -3.10 11.20
CA ALA A 236 7.43 -3.36 9.96
C ALA A 236 6.79 -2.64 8.76
N ALA A 237 5.46 -2.67 8.65
CA ALA A 237 4.71 -1.98 7.61
C ALA A 237 4.93 -0.46 7.66
N ILE A 238 4.82 0.15 8.84
CA ILE A 238 5.04 1.59 9.03
C ILE A 238 6.48 1.99 8.72
N ARG A 239 7.47 1.11 8.95
CA ARG A 239 8.89 1.35 8.65
C ARG A 239 9.27 1.09 7.19
N SER A 240 8.39 0.49 6.39
CA SER A 240 8.64 0.22 4.96
C SER A 240 8.59 1.51 4.12
N GLU A 241 9.48 1.63 3.13
CA GLU A 241 9.41 2.71 2.12
C GLU A 241 8.46 2.38 0.96
N ASN A 242 7.98 1.13 0.92
CA ASN A 242 7.01 0.65 -0.06
C ASN A 242 5.60 0.69 0.54
N PRO A 243 4.56 0.81 -0.30
CA PRO A 243 3.19 0.75 0.17
C PRO A 243 2.84 -0.66 0.65
N VAL A 244 2.25 -0.75 1.84
CA VAL A 244 1.87 -2.01 2.49
C VAL A 244 0.36 -2.02 2.75
N ILE A 245 -0.31 -3.09 2.36
CA ILE A 245 -1.69 -3.40 2.79
C ILE A 245 -1.60 -4.41 3.93
N LEU A 246 -2.05 -4.01 5.12
CA LEU A 246 -2.11 -4.85 6.31
C LEU A 246 -3.56 -5.34 6.53
N PHE A 247 -3.80 -6.62 6.30
CA PHE A 247 -5.09 -7.26 6.48
C PHE A 247 -5.31 -7.69 7.93
N GLU A 248 -6.40 -7.21 8.52
CA GLU A 248 -6.83 -7.51 9.88
C GLU A 248 -8.13 -8.30 9.84
N HIS A 249 -8.10 -9.58 10.24
CA HIS A 249 -9.31 -10.40 10.19
C HIS A 249 -10.25 -10.07 11.37
N VAL A 250 -11.49 -9.69 11.08
CA VAL A 250 -12.47 -9.22 12.09
C VAL A 250 -12.63 -10.15 13.29
N LEU A 251 -12.73 -11.47 13.05
CA LEU A 251 -12.90 -12.45 14.14
C LEU A 251 -11.70 -12.54 15.09
N LEU A 252 -10.52 -12.06 14.69
CA LEU A 252 -9.29 -12.19 15.46
C LEU A 252 -9.02 -10.99 16.38
N TYR A 253 -9.76 -9.87 16.27
CA TYR A 253 -9.50 -8.70 17.12
C TYR A 253 -9.57 -8.99 18.62
N ASN A 254 -10.44 -9.91 19.03
CA ASN A 254 -10.60 -10.34 20.43
C ASN A 254 -9.73 -11.55 20.80
N LEU A 255 -8.83 -12.00 19.91
CA LEU A 255 -7.84 -13.01 20.26
C LEU A 255 -6.88 -12.43 21.29
N LYS A 256 -6.70 -13.15 22.39
CA LYS A 256 -5.86 -12.75 23.51
C LYS A 256 -4.58 -13.58 23.53
N GLU A 257 -3.45 -12.92 23.69
CA GLU A 257 -2.14 -13.57 23.78
C GLU A 257 -1.24 -12.78 24.74
N ARG A 258 -0.27 -13.46 25.36
CA ARG A 258 0.80 -12.81 26.10
C ARG A 258 1.95 -12.51 25.14
N ILE A 259 2.22 -11.23 24.90
CA ILE A 259 3.32 -10.78 24.04
C ILE A 259 4.48 -10.26 24.89
N PRO A 260 5.73 -10.26 24.39
CA PRO A 260 6.87 -9.75 25.14
C PRO A 260 6.83 -8.22 25.25
N ASP A 261 7.35 -7.68 26.35
CA ASP A 261 7.40 -6.23 26.61
C ASP A 261 8.50 -5.50 25.80
N GLU A 262 9.43 -6.25 25.22
CA GLU A 262 10.58 -5.69 24.51
C GLU A 262 10.23 -5.18 23.11
N GLU A 263 11.12 -4.37 22.55
CA GLU A 263 10.96 -3.95 21.16
C GLU A 263 11.25 -5.11 20.21
N TYR A 264 10.27 -5.43 19.35
CA TYR A 264 10.46 -6.33 18.22
C TYR A 264 9.79 -5.78 16.96
N VAL A 265 10.27 -6.26 15.82
CA VAL A 265 9.75 -6.00 14.47
C VAL A 265 9.88 -7.32 13.70
N LEU A 266 8.88 -7.65 12.89
CA LEU A 266 8.88 -8.88 12.09
C LEU A 266 9.22 -8.59 10.62
N SER A 267 9.66 -9.61 9.90
CA SER A 267 9.87 -9.51 8.46
C SER A 267 8.52 -9.53 7.73
N LEU A 268 8.32 -8.62 6.78
CA LEU A 268 7.14 -8.61 5.91
C LEU A 268 7.21 -9.69 4.81
N GLU A 269 8.36 -10.33 4.62
CA GLU A 269 8.64 -11.26 3.50
C GLU A 269 8.87 -12.71 3.98
N GLU A 270 8.66 -12.98 5.26
CA GLU A 270 8.91 -14.30 5.86
C GLU A 270 7.61 -14.93 6.36
N ALA A 271 7.39 -16.18 6.02
CA ALA A 271 6.28 -16.97 6.54
C ALA A 271 6.66 -17.62 7.87
N GLU A 272 5.74 -17.59 8.83
CA GLU A 272 5.92 -18.25 10.12
C GLU A 272 5.49 -19.73 10.05
N MET A 273 6.38 -20.64 10.45
CA MET A 273 6.04 -22.05 10.64
C MET A 273 5.39 -22.25 12.01
N VAL A 274 4.06 -22.25 12.07
CA VAL A 274 3.30 -22.41 13.32
C VAL A 274 3.24 -23.87 13.78
N ARG A 275 3.31 -24.82 12.84
CA ARG A 275 3.29 -26.26 13.13
C ARG A 275 4.08 -27.03 12.05
N PRO A 276 4.91 -28.02 12.43
CA PRO A 276 5.68 -28.86 11.50
C PRO A 276 4.82 -29.90 10.77
#